data_AF-A0A535WUW1-F1
#
_entry.id   AF-A0A535WUW1-F1
#
_cell.length_a   1.000
_cell.length_b   1.000
_cell.length_c   1.000
_cell.angle_alpha   90.00
_cell.angle_beta   90.00
_cell.angle_gamma   90.00
#
_symmetry.space_group_name_H-M   'P 1'
#
loop_
_entity.id
_entity.type
_entity.pdbx_description
1 polymer ?
#
loop_
_entity_poly.entity_id
_entity_poly.type
_entity_poly.pdbx_seq_one_letter_code
_entity_poly.pdbx_strand_id
1 'polypeptide(L)'
;MAKRTASAKKQARAGARRAVRNRARRSEVKTLIVKARKALSDGSAETTERVATAVEAVRALDRAAAKGVLHANNAARRKGRLARQLAKVAATAPPPAKGKKAAATPAPAPKKK
;
A
#
# COMPACT_ATOMS: atom_id res chain seq x y z
N MET A 1 -31.33 8.00 18.60
CA MET A 1 -32.55 8.74 18.21
C MET A 1 -32.52 9.02 16.72
N ALA A 2 -33.52 8.53 15.99
CA ALA A 2 -33.56 8.63 14.53
C ALA A 2 -33.60 10.10 14.10
N LYS A 3 -32.67 10.52 13.23
CA LYS A 3 -32.61 11.89 12.74
C LYS A 3 -33.91 12.21 11.98
N ARG A 4 -34.71 13.12 12.54
CA ARG A 4 -36.10 13.40 12.15
C ARG A 4 -36.22 14.12 10.80
N THR A 5 -35.17 14.84 10.36
CA THR A 5 -35.14 15.63 9.13
C THR A 5 -34.96 14.76 7.87
N ALA A 6 -35.62 15.14 6.77
CA ALA A 6 -35.58 14.40 5.50
C ALA A 6 -34.15 14.26 4.93
N SER A 7 -33.33 15.31 5.07
CA SER A 7 -31.92 15.31 4.68
C SER A 7 -31.11 14.25 5.43
N ALA A 8 -31.36 14.09 6.73
CA ALA A 8 -30.64 13.14 7.54
C ALA A 8 -31.03 11.69 7.25
N LYS A 9 -32.32 11.40 7.00
CA LYS A 9 -32.77 10.08 6.52
C LYS A 9 -32.13 9.70 5.18
N LYS A 10 -31.96 10.67 4.27
CA LYS A 10 -31.22 10.47 3.00
C LYS A 10 -29.76 10.12 3.26
N GLN A 11 -29.07 10.86 4.14
CA GLN A 11 -27.67 10.60 4.48
C GLN A 11 -27.48 9.23 5.15
N ALA A 12 -28.41 8.79 6.00
CA ALA A 12 -28.37 7.46 6.61
C ALA A 12 -28.39 6.34 5.56
N ARG A 13 -29.31 6.44 4.58
CA ARG A 13 -29.40 5.49 3.45
C ARG A 13 -28.12 5.48 2.60
N ALA A 14 -27.57 6.66 2.30
CA ALA A 14 -26.32 6.78 1.55
C ALA A 14 -25.12 6.22 2.34
N GLY A 15 -25.07 6.48 3.65
CA GLY A 15 -24.05 5.97 4.57
C GLY A 15 -24.02 4.45 4.61
N ALA A 16 -25.18 3.79 4.74
CA ALA A 16 -25.28 2.34 4.70
C ALA A 16 -24.72 1.75 3.39
N ARG A 17 -25.09 2.31 2.23
CA ARG A 17 -24.57 1.89 0.92
C ARG A 17 -23.07 2.09 0.77
N ARG A 18 -22.52 3.17 1.33
CA ARG A 18 -21.05 3.41 1.36
C ARG A 18 -20.36 2.43 2.30
N ALA A 19 -20.95 2.14 3.45
CA ALA A 19 -20.38 1.24 4.45
C ALA A 19 -20.20 -0.19 3.91
N VAL A 20 -21.19 -0.73 3.20
CA VAL A 20 -21.11 -2.06 2.57
C VAL A 20 -19.94 -2.14 1.57
N ARG A 21 -19.85 -1.18 0.65
CA ARG A 21 -18.74 -1.12 -0.34
C ARG A 21 -17.38 -0.93 0.31
N ASN A 22 -17.30 -0.08 1.33
CA ASN A 22 -16.05 0.17 2.04
C ASN A 22 -15.62 -1.02 2.90
N ARG A 23 -16.58 -1.79 3.45
CA ARG A 23 -16.29 -3.02 4.19
C ARG A 23 -15.57 -4.03 3.29
N ALA A 24 -16.12 -4.31 2.11
CA ALA A 24 -15.52 -5.24 1.14
C ALA A 24 -14.10 -4.81 0.73
N ARG A 25 -13.90 -3.53 0.39
CA ARG A 25 -12.57 -3.00 0.02
C ARG A 25 -11.58 -3.06 1.17
N ARG A 26 -12.02 -2.76 2.40
CA ARG A 26 -11.15 -2.83 3.59
C ARG A 26 -10.76 -4.26 3.92
N SER A 27 -11.68 -5.22 3.79
CA SER A 27 -11.38 -6.63 4.03
C SER A 27 -10.39 -7.16 2.99
N GLU A 28 -10.61 -6.88 1.71
CA GLU A 28 -9.70 -7.27 0.62
C GLU A 28 -8.27 -6.77 0.87
N VAL A 29 -8.12 -5.46 1.13
CA VAL A 29 -6.81 -4.86 1.45
C VAL A 29 -6.20 -5.49 2.70
N LYS A 30 -6.99 -5.77 3.75
CA LYS A 30 -6.49 -6.41 4.97
C LYS A 30 -5.98 -7.82 4.67
N THR A 31 -6.72 -8.61 3.90
CA THR A 31 -6.34 -9.98 3.52
C THR A 31 -5.05 -9.99 2.74
N LEU A 32 -4.90 -9.12 1.74
CA LEU A 32 -3.67 -9.01 0.94
C LEU A 32 -2.46 -8.61 1.78
N ILE A 33 -2.63 -7.67 2.72
CA ILE A 33 -1.55 -7.28 3.64
C ILE A 33 -1.15 -8.44 4.56
N VAL A 34 -2.13 -9.20 5.06
CA VAL A 34 -1.84 -10.36 5.92
C VAL A 34 -1.12 -11.44 5.11
N LYS A 35 -1.56 -11.71 3.88
CA LYS A 35 -0.89 -12.66 2.96
C LYS A 35 0.55 -12.25 2.69
N ALA A 36 0.79 -10.99 2.33
CA ALA A 36 2.13 -10.46 2.09
C ALA A 36 3.01 -10.57 3.34
N ARG A 37 2.48 -10.26 4.54
CA ARG A 37 3.25 -10.38 5.79
C ARG A 37 3.63 -11.82 6.12
N LYS A 38 2.70 -12.77 5.92
CA LYS A 38 2.97 -14.21 6.13
C LYS A 38 4.04 -14.72 5.16
N ALA A 39 3.92 -14.38 3.87
CA ALA A 39 4.92 -14.76 2.87
C ALA A 39 6.33 -14.23 3.19
N LEU A 40 6.42 -13.08 3.88
CA LEU A 40 7.68 -12.48 4.30
C LEU A 40 8.22 -13.03 5.62
N SER A 41 7.36 -13.59 6.50
CA SER A 41 7.81 -14.28 7.71
C SER A 41 8.20 -15.71 7.43
N ASP A 42 7.46 -16.38 6.55
CA ASP A 42 7.59 -17.80 6.30
C ASP A 42 8.71 -17.99 5.27
N GLY A 43 9.85 -18.46 5.77
CA GLY A 43 11.11 -18.67 5.03
C GLY A 43 11.01 -19.59 3.81
N SER A 44 9.88 -20.28 3.62
CA SER A 44 9.66 -21.27 2.54
C SER A 44 9.12 -20.71 1.23
N ALA A 45 8.60 -19.48 1.18
CA ALA A 45 8.05 -18.94 -0.06
C ALA A 45 9.17 -18.57 -1.06
N GLU A 46 9.02 -19.02 -2.30
CA GLU A 46 9.88 -18.63 -3.41
C GLU A 46 9.98 -17.10 -3.50
N THR A 47 11.20 -16.59 -3.72
CA THR A 47 11.48 -15.15 -3.68
C THR A 47 10.56 -14.36 -4.63
N THR A 48 10.23 -14.96 -5.78
CA THR A 48 9.31 -14.41 -6.78
C THR A 48 7.88 -14.25 -6.25
N GLU A 49 7.37 -15.23 -5.50
CA GLU A 49 6.01 -15.19 -4.94
C GLU A 49 5.88 -14.14 -3.81
N ARG A 50 6.95 -13.96 -3.02
CA ARG A 50 7.03 -12.90 -1.99
C ARG A 50 6.92 -11.52 -2.62
N VAL A 51 7.66 -11.27 -3.69
CA VAL A 51 7.62 -9.98 -4.40
C VAL A 51 6.24 -9.79 -5.04
N ALA A 52 5.70 -10.81 -5.71
CA ALA A 52 4.39 -10.72 -6.35
C ALA A 52 3.27 -10.36 -5.36
N THR A 53 3.19 -11.06 -4.22
CA THR A 53 2.17 -10.81 -3.19
C THR A 53 2.33 -9.44 -2.53
N ALA A 54 3.57 -8.97 -2.34
CA ALA A 54 3.81 -7.63 -1.81
C ALA A 54 3.41 -6.53 -2.81
N VAL A 55 3.70 -6.71 -4.11
CA VAL A 55 3.28 -5.78 -5.17
C VAL A 55 1.76 -5.71 -5.26
N GLU A 56 1.07 -6.85 -5.17
CA GLU A 56 -0.38 -6.92 -5.15
C GLU A 56 -0.97 -6.14 -3.97
N ALA A 57 -0.42 -6.33 -2.76
CA ALA A 57 -0.84 -5.59 -1.57
C ALA A 57 -0.62 -4.07 -1.71
N VAL A 58 0.48 -3.63 -2.33
CA VAL A 58 0.75 -2.22 -2.61
C VAL A 58 -0.26 -1.65 -3.61
N ARG A 59 -0.55 -2.37 -4.70
CA ARG A 59 -1.56 -1.95 -5.70
C ARG A 59 -2.94 -1.80 -5.05
N ALA A 60 -3.33 -2.72 -4.18
CA ALA A 60 -4.61 -2.65 -3.48
C ALA A 60 -4.66 -1.47 -2.50
N LEU A 61 -3.57 -1.16 -1.79
CA LEU A 61 -3.46 0.00 -0.91
C LEU A 61 -3.64 1.32 -1.67
N ASP A 62 -2.95 1.47 -2.81
CA ASP A 62 -3.00 2.68 -3.62
C ASP A 62 -4.40 2.86 -4.23
N ARG A 63 -5.04 1.78 -4.71
CA ARG A 63 -6.45 1.82 -5.17
C ARG A 63 -7.43 2.19 -4.06
N ALA A 64 -7.21 1.71 -2.84
CA ALA A 64 -8.07 2.04 -1.70
C ALA A 64 -7.91 3.50 -1.23
N ALA A 65 -6.70 4.05 -1.37
CA ALA A 65 -6.42 5.46 -1.12
C ALA A 65 -7.08 6.36 -2.17
N ALA A 66 -6.93 6.04 -3.46
CA ALA A 66 -7.55 6.78 -4.55
C ALA A 66 -9.09 6.83 -4.43
N LYS A 67 -9.70 5.75 -3.94
CA LYS A 67 -11.15 5.67 -3.70
C LYS A 67 -11.60 6.30 -2.36
N GLY A 68 -10.70 6.93 -1.61
CA GLY A 68 -10.98 7.58 -0.32
C GLY A 68 -11.40 6.63 0.80
N VAL A 69 -11.16 5.33 0.65
CA VAL A 69 -11.52 4.31 1.67
C VAL A 69 -10.52 4.29 2.81
N LEU A 70 -9.25 4.55 2.48
CA LEU A 70 -8.13 4.74 3.40
C LEU A 70 -7.53 6.13 3.18
N HIS A 71 -7.13 6.80 4.25
CA HIS A 71 -6.40 8.05 4.15
C HIS A 71 -5.03 7.83 3.49
N ALA A 72 -4.55 8.79 2.69
CA ALA A 72 -3.26 8.72 1.99
C ALA A 72 -2.11 8.36 2.95
N ASN A 73 -2.00 9.05 4.09
CA ASN A 73 -0.99 8.75 5.11
C ASN A 73 -1.13 7.34 5.73
N ASN A 74 -2.35 6.78 5.82
CA ASN A 74 -2.53 5.40 6.28
C ASN A 74 -2.00 4.41 5.24
N ALA A 75 -2.32 4.63 3.97
CA ALA A 75 -1.80 3.83 2.86
C ALA A 75 -0.27 3.93 2.77
N ALA A 76 0.30 5.14 2.81
CA ALA A 76 1.73 5.39 2.79
C ALA A 76 2.47 4.70 3.95
N ARG A 77 1.92 4.77 5.18
CA ARG A 77 2.49 4.06 6.34
C ARG A 77 2.50 2.55 6.15
N ARG A 78 1.43 1.97 5.60
CA ARG A 78 1.36 0.52 5.34
C ARG A 78 2.31 0.09 4.23
N LYS A 79 2.39 0.86 3.15
CA LYS A 79 3.32 0.66 2.03
C LYS A 79 4.77 0.71 2.50
N GLY A 80 5.14 1.72 3.30
CA GLY A 80 6.47 1.84 3.88
C GLY A 80 6.85 0.66 4.81
N ARG A 81 5.90 0.15 5.61
CA ARG A 81 6.15 -1.04 6.46
C ARG A 81 6.42 -2.29 5.63
N LEU A 82 5.65 -2.55 4.57
CA LEU A 82 5.88 -3.69 3.68
C LEU A 82 7.22 -3.58 2.94
N ALA A 83 7.55 -2.39 2.43
CA ALA A 83 8.82 -2.15 1.75
C ALA A 83 10.03 -2.40 2.66
N ARG A 84 9.96 -1.95 3.92
CA ARG A 84 11.02 -2.21 4.91
C ARG A 84 11.19 -3.70 5.22
N GLN A 85 10.09 -4.45 5.30
CA GLN A 85 10.15 -5.90 5.53
C GLN A 85 10.79 -6.62 4.34
N LEU A 86 10.40 -6.28 3.11
CA LEU A 86 11.02 -6.80 1.89
C LEU A 86 12.53 -6.50 1.84
N ALA A 87 12.93 -5.26 2.12
CA ALA A 87 14.33 -4.87 2.12
C ALA A 87 15.15 -5.64 3.17
N LYS A 88 14.57 -5.88 4.35
CA LYS A 88 15.22 -6.68 5.39
C LYS A 88 15.45 -8.13 4.95
N VAL A 89 14.44 -8.76 4.34
CA VAL A 89 14.56 -10.13 3.82
C VAL A 89 15.60 -10.20 2.69
N ALA A 90 15.60 -9.22 1.79
CA ALA A 90 16.57 -9.14 0.70
C ALA A 90 18.01 -8.92 1.17
N ALA A 91 18.21 -8.20 2.28
CA ALA A 91 19.54 -7.95 2.85
C ALA A 91 20.15 -9.16 3.58
N THR A 92 19.32 -10.13 4.00
CA THR A 92 19.78 -11.38 4.64
C THR A 92 20.10 -12.48 3.62
N ALA A 93 19.73 -12.31 2.34
CA ALA A 93 20.25 -13.13 1.25
C ALA A 93 21.56 -12.49 0.70
N PRO A 94 22.58 -13.29 0.34
CA PRO A 94 23.82 -12.74 -0.21
C PRO A 94 23.51 -11.87 -1.44
N PRO A 95 24.17 -10.71 -1.59
CA PRO A 95 23.83 -9.74 -2.61
C PRO A 95 23.97 -10.36 -4.01
N PRO A 96 22.93 -10.34 -4.87
CA PRO A 96 23.15 -10.59 -6.28
C PRO A 96 24.10 -9.52 -6.82
N ALA A 97 25.13 -9.99 -7.52
CA ALA A 97 26.23 -9.18 -8.03
C ALA A 97 25.74 -7.89 -8.75
N LYS A 98 26.49 -6.82 -8.44
CA LYS A 98 26.37 -5.43 -8.89
C LYS A 98 25.88 -5.25 -10.33
N GLY A 99 24.84 -4.43 -10.50
CA GLY A 99 24.69 -3.54 -11.66
C GLY A 99 24.86 -2.09 -11.19
N LYS A 100 26.05 -1.50 -11.39
CA LYS A 100 26.30 -0.08 -11.16
C LYS A 100 25.30 0.74 -12.00
N LYS A 101 24.40 1.49 -11.38
CA LYS A 101 23.80 2.66 -12.03
C LYS A 101 24.50 3.90 -11.51
N ALA A 102 25.19 4.56 -12.43
CA ALA A 102 25.97 5.77 -12.23
C ALA A 102 25.16 6.85 -11.52
N ALA A 103 25.80 7.49 -10.55
CA ALA A 103 25.39 8.76 -9.99
C ALA A 103 25.42 9.81 -11.12
N ALA A 104 24.25 10.26 -11.56
CA ALA A 104 24.14 11.47 -12.37
C ALA A 104 24.05 12.66 -11.42
N THR A 105 25.19 13.33 -11.21
CA THR A 105 25.26 14.66 -10.59
C THR A 105 24.57 15.65 -11.52
N PRO A 106 23.55 16.43 -11.11
CA PRO A 106 23.05 17.53 -11.92
C PRO A 106 24.07 18.68 -11.88
N ALA A 107 24.55 19.07 -13.06
CA ALA A 107 25.50 20.16 -13.27
C ALA A 107 24.97 21.51 -12.73
N PRO A 108 25.86 22.41 -12.24
CA PRO A 108 25.47 23.73 -11.75
C PRO A 108 25.09 24.67 -12.90
N ALA A 109 24.02 25.43 -12.71
CA ALA A 109 23.49 26.42 -13.64
C ALA A 109 24.52 27.51 -14.02
N PRO A 110 24.57 27.98 -15.28
CA PRO A 110 25.46 29.05 -15.68
C PRO A 110 24.95 30.42 -15.20
N LYS A 111 25.77 31.13 -14.42
CA LYS A 111 25.56 32.54 -14.08
C LYS A 111 25.62 33.37 -15.37
N LYS A 112 24.59 34.18 -15.64
CA LYS A 112 24.67 35.28 -16.63
C LYS A 112 25.40 36.47 -16.00
N LYS A 113 26.15 37.20 -16.84
CA LYS A 113 26.76 38.51 -16.54
C LYS A 113 25.72 39.50 -16.04
#